data_AF-A0A817P125-F1
#
_entry.id   AF-A0A817P125-F1
#
_cell.length_a   1.000
_cell.length_b   1.000
_cell.length_c   1.000
_cell.angle_alpha   90.00
_cell.angle_beta   90.00
_cell.angle_gamma   90.00
#
_symmetry.space_group_name_H-M   'P 1'
#
loop_
_entity.id
_entity.type
_entity.pdbx_description
1 polymer ?
#
loop_
_entity_poly.entity_id
_entity_poly.type
_entity_poly.pdbx_seq_one_letter_code
_entity_poly.pdbx_strand_id
1 'polypeptide(L)'
;TGNMNYQSAWHKRTCAFKNICYNKKKKVFQFYRKPGSIKTPILFEPKLGHIYDFNVNNHGFVGLFARASPLQSWGPTIVEEWLPSADKVLYLEHVHVLFTHWYIKFNPGHTIWEDIASTYFAMVRLNEYDRNAVLIEYRHFRKKEDEVYQMFQNIIPAFAAKVDSLDNYMNNFSSPLVCFRTIVAGGATTMFSISNEAYTNGKERILYDYRTAILRYHGVNVSHLPSRHRIVLVNKTHTTHRSLRVIKNLVEVKHFIYSTYPKIQLDVIDWNKYTFTQEMHELYKTTILITPCGGISTIIPFLPKGAHAIVMDFYVSKEAYRESDRYRVGESASMDGGF
;
A
#
# COMPACT_ATOMS: atom_id res chain seq x y z
N THR A 1 -5.28 10.27 -10.00
CA THR A 1 -6.27 10.85 -10.93
C THR A 1 -7.63 10.55 -10.36
N GLY A 2 -8.46 11.56 -10.09
CA GLY A 2 -9.82 11.36 -9.60
C GLY A 2 -10.82 11.60 -10.73
N ASN A 3 -12.01 10.99 -10.69
CA ASN A 3 -13.08 11.36 -11.61
C ASN A 3 -13.47 12.83 -11.37
N MET A 4 -13.09 13.72 -12.30
CA MET A 4 -13.32 15.17 -12.24
C MET A 4 -14.80 15.56 -12.07
N ASN A 5 -15.72 14.60 -12.22
CA ASN A 5 -17.16 14.81 -12.07
C ASN A 5 -17.70 14.60 -10.65
N TYR A 6 -16.90 14.17 -9.67
CA TYR A 6 -17.39 13.98 -8.30
C TYR A 6 -16.56 14.74 -7.29
N GLN A 7 -17.23 15.49 -6.41
CA GLN A 7 -16.58 16.25 -5.35
C GLN A 7 -15.70 15.37 -4.47
N SER A 8 -15.99 14.07 -4.31
CA SER A 8 -15.16 13.10 -3.57
C SER A 8 -13.87 12.68 -4.27
N ALA A 9 -13.65 13.06 -5.53
CA ALA A 9 -12.52 12.62 -6.32
C ALA A 9 -11.18 13.28 -5.95
N TRP A 10 -11.22 14.44 -5.30
CA TRP A 10 -10.03 15.06 -4.71
C TRP A 10 -9.31 14.23 -3.66
N HIS A 11 -10.04 13.44 -2.86
CA HIS A 11 -9.44 12.47 -1.94
C HIS A 11 -8.67 11.35 -2.67
N LYS A 12 -8.87 11.19 -3.99
CA LYS A 12 -8.12 10.28 -4.86
C LYS A 12 -6.94 10.96 -5.58
N ARG A 13 -6.42 12.05 -5.02
CA ARG A 13 -5.22 12.72 -5.53
C ARG A 13 -3.98 12.29 -4.76
N THR A 14 -2.90 12.29 -5.50
CA THR A 14 -1.54 12.25 -4.98
C THR A 14 -0.85 13.49 -5.52
N CYS A 15 -0.23 14.26 -4.65
CA CYS A 15 0.41 15.53 -4.96
C CYS A 15 1.81 15.57 -4.36
N ALA A 16 2.74 16.20 -5.08
CA ALA A 16 4.03 16.62 -4.56
C ALA A 16 3.95 18.11 -4.23
N PHE A 17 4.19 18.43 -2.97
CA PHE A 17 4.22 19.80 -2.47
C PHE A 17 5.66 20.21 -2.27
N LYS A 18 6.00 21.41 -2.74
CA LYS A 18 7.34 21.98 -2.59
C LYS A 18 7.32 23.09 -1.57
N ASN A 19 8.37 23.18 -0.75
CA ASN A 19 8.59 24.26 0.22
C ASN A 19 7.43 24.46 1.21
N ILE A 20 6.90 23.36 1.75
CA ILE A 20 5.91 23.38 2.83
C ILE A 20 6.63 23.31 4.17
N CYS A 21 6.12 24.01 5.19
CA CYS A 21 6.69 23.92 6.54
C CYS A 21 5.72 23.38 7.56
N TYR A 22 6.20 22.58 8.50
CA TYR A 22 5.46 22.12 9.65
C TYR A 22 5.73 23.02 10.85
N ASN A 23 4.68 23.68 11.33
CA ASN A 23 4.72 24.49 12.54
C ASN A 23 4.50 23.59 13.75
N LYS A 24 5.56 23.33 14.50
CA LYS A 24 5.51 22.40 15.64
C LYS A 24 4.59 22.87 16.77
N LYS A 25 4.49 24.19 16.98
CA LYS A 25 3.65 24.77 18.03
C LYS A 25 2.16 24.60 17.71
N LYS A 26 1.78 24.87 16.45
CA LYS A 26 0.39 24.75 15.98
C LYS A 26 0.03 23.33 15.51
N LYS A 27 1.02 22.46 15.34
CA LYS A 27 0.90 21.11 14.78
C LYS A 27 0.24 21.05 13.41
N VAL A 28 0.54 22.02 12.54
CA VAL A 28 -0.04 22.12 11.19
C VAL A 28 1.03 22.29 10.14
N PHE A 29 0.79 21.74 8.96
CA PHE A 29 1.55 22.06 7.75
C PHE A 29 1.06 23.40 7.20
N GLN A 30 1.99 24.23 6.77
CA GLN A 30 1.78 25.60 6.31
C GLN A 30 2.36 25.75 4.90
N PHE A 31 1.53 26.28 4.00
CA PHE A 31 1.92 26.69 2.65
C PHE A 31 1.98 28.21 2.62
N TYR A 32 3.18 28.78 2.47
CA TYR A 32 3.39 30.21 2.50
C TYR A 32 3.12 30.84 1.13
N ARG A 33 2.29 31.88 1.11
CA ARG A 33 1.99 32.68 -0.07
C ARG A 33 2.39 34.13 0.17
N LYS A 34 3.10 34.70 -0.80
CA LYS A 34 3.55 36.10 -0.77
C LYS A 34 2.36 37.05 -0.52
N PRO A 35 2.43 37.94 0.48
CA PRO A 35 1.38 38.94 0.73
C PRO A 35 1.11 39.79 -0.50
N GLY A 36 -0.17 40.06 -0.77
CA GLY A 36 -0.59 40.91 -1.91
C GLY A 36 -0.36 40.31 -3.29
N SER A 37 0.09 39.06 -3.39
CA SER A 37 0.06 38.33 -4.67
C SER A 37 -1.39 38.05 -5.08
N ILE A 38 -1.66 38.10 -6.39
CA ILE A 38 -2.93 37.61 -6.93
C ILE A 38 -3.10 36.17 -6.46
N LYS A 39 -4.26 35.83 -5.88
CA LYS A 39 -4.56 34.46 -5.47
C LYS A 39 -4.44 33.57 -6.70
N THR A 40 -3.31 32.88 -6.87
CA THR A 40 -3.20 31.85 -7.89
C THR A 40 -4.05 30.67 -7.44
N PRO A 41 -4.94 30.16 -8.29
CA PRO A 41 -5.63 28.92 -7.97
C PRO A 41 -4.60 27.82 -7.74
N ILE A 42 -4.79 27.03 -6.68
CA ILE A 42 -4.04 25.80 -6.47
C ILE A 42 -4.25 24.88 -7.68
N LEU A 43 -5.49 24.84 -8.19
CA LEU A 43 -5.86 24.17 -9.43
C LEU A 43 -7.24 24.61 -9.91
N PHE A 44 -7.58 24.19 -11.12
CA PHE A 44 -8.91 24.34 -11.69
C PHE A 44 -9.60 22.96 -11.77
N GLU A 45 -10.82 22.88 -11.28
CA GLU A 45 -11.71 21.73 -11.50
C GLU A 45 -12.86 22.11 -12.41
N PRO A 46 -13.21 21.30 -13.42
CA PRO A 46 -14.33 21.59 -14.31
C PRO A 46 -15.66 21.89 -13.59
N LYS A 47 -15.92 21.25 -12.43
CA LYS A 47 -17.16 21.44 -11.66
C LYS A 47 -17.08 22.49 -10.54
N LEU A 48 -15.91 22.66 -9.93
CA LEU A 48 -15.74 23.58 -8.78
C LEU A 48 -15.10 24.90 -9.20
N GLY A 49 -14.66 25.02 -10.46
CA GLY A 49 -13.90 26.15 -10.95
C GLY A 49 -12.52 26.22 -10.30
N HIS A 50 -12.07 27.44 -10.08
CA HIS A 50 -10.78 27.72 -9.44
C HIS A 50 -10.83 27.41 -7.94
N ILE A 51 -9.94 26.52 -7.50
CA ILE A 51 -9.76 26.17 -6.09
C ILE A 51 -8.57 26.96 -5.55
N TYR A 52 -8.79 27.71 -4.47
CA TYR A 52 -7.79 28.59 -3.87
C TYR A 52 -7.33 28.15 -2.47
N ASP A 53 -7.93 27.10 -1.91
CA ASP A 53 -7.60 26.55 -0.59
C ASP A 53 -7.47 25.03 -0.63
N PHE A 54 -6.57 24.48 0.20
CA PHE A 54 -6.42 23.05 0.41
C PHE A 54 -7.45 22.49 1.39
N ASN A 55 -8.28 23.32 2.00
CA ASN A 55 -9.42 22.91 2.80
C ASN A 55 -10.71 23.41 2.15
N VAL A 56 -11.58 22.49 1.74
CA VAL A 56 -12.89 22.80 1.15
C VAL A 56 -13.96 22.13 2.01
N ASN A 57 -14.89 22.91 2.56
CA ASN A 57 -15.97 22.41 3.42
C ASN A 57 -15.48 21.56 4.62
N ASN A 58 -14.43 21.99 5.31
CA ASN A 58 -13.82 21.29 6.46
C ASN A 58 -13.19 19.92 6.12
N HIS A 59 -12.87 19.69 4.85
CA HIS A 59 -12.16 18.51 4.40
C HIS A 59 -10.85 18.91 3.72
N GLY A 60 -9.81 18.13 3.96
CA GLY A 60 -8.52 18.31 3.30
C GLY A 60 -8.55 17.93 1.82
N PHE A 61 -7.57 18.45 1.11
CA PHE A 61 -7.49 18.39 -0.34
C PHE A 61 -7.13 17.01 -0.91
N VAL A 62 -6.20 16.29 -0.29
CA VAL A 62 -5.74 14.97 -0.72
C VAL A 62 -6.10 13.91 0.31
N GLY A 63 -6.33 12.67 -0.13
CA GLY A 63 -6.59 11.56 0.78
C GLY A 63 -5.30 10.84 1.16
N LEU A 64 -4.95 10.76 2.44
CA LEU A 64 -3.73 10.07 2.89
C LEU A 64 -3.86 8.53 2.90
N PHE A 65 -5.01 8.04 2.48
CA PHE A 65 -5.38 6.64 2.53
C PHE A 65 -5.83 6.14 1.15
N ALA A 66 -5.61 4.86 0.85
CA ALA A 66 -5.87 4.28 -0.45
C ALA A 66 -7.37 4.36 -0.85
N ARG A 67 -8.26 4.19 0.13
CA ARG A 67 -9.70 4.39 0.00
C ARG A 67 -10.18 5.56 0.84
N ALA A 68 -9.55 6.71 0.66
CA ALA A 68 -9.76 7.87 1.53
C ALA A 68 -11.25 8.24 1.64
N SER A 69 -11.74 8.18 2.88
CA SER A 69 -12.94 8.91 3.31
C SER A 69 -12.60 10.40 3.45
N PRO A 70 -13.59 11.32 3.32
CA PRO A 70 -13.39 12.73 3.64
C PRO A 70 -12.80 13.00 5.03
N LEU A 71 -12.97 12.08 5.99
CA LEU A 71 -12.42 12.16 7.34
C LEU A 71 -10.92 11.82 7.45
N GLN A 72 -10.33 11.33 6.36
CA GLN A 72 -8.92 10.90 6.23
C GLN A 72 -8.16 11.73 5.20
N SER A 73 -8.68 12.92 4.94
CA SER A 73 -8.11 13.90 4.04
C SER A 73 -7.06 14.77 4.73
N TRP A 74 -6.22 15.42 3.92
CA TRP A 74 -5.12 16.27 4.35
C TRP A 74 -4.88 17.40 3.36
N GLY A 75 -4.44 18.53 3.89
CA GLY A 75 -3.98 19.67 3.11
C GLY A 75 -3.28 20.66 4.05
N PRO A 76 -2.24 21.37 3.58
CA PRO A 76 -1.60 22.41 4.37
C PRO A 76 -2.52 23.63 4.52
N THR A 77 -2.39 24.36 5.63
CA THR A 77 -3.05 25.66 5.80
C THR A 77 -2.27 26.73 5.03
N ILE A 78 -2.97 27.60 4.30
CA ILE A 78 -2.34 28.72 3.61
C ILE A 78 -1.99 29.82 4.63
N VAL A 79 -0.79 30.39 4.51
CA VAL A 79 -0.32 31.53 5.30
C VAL A 79 0.05 32.66 4.35
N GLU A 80 -0.62 33.81 4.48
CA GLU A 80 -0.34 35.02 3.69
C GLU A 80 0.85 35.82 4.25
N GLU A 81 2.00 35.16 4.34
CA GLU A 81 3.24 35.74 4.83
C GLU A 81 4.39 35.33 3.94
N TRP A 82 5.47 36.10 3.97
CA TRP A 82 6.72 35.64 3.38
C TRP A 82 7.20 34.40 4.12
N LEU A 83 7.68 33.41 3.36
CA LEU A 83 8.38 32.28 3.93
C LEU A 83 9.55 32.81 4.79
N PRO A 84 9.71 32.37 6.05
CA PRO A 84 10.83 32.83 6.86
C PRO A 84 12.17 32.57 6.16
N SER A 85 13.11 33.47 6.41
CA SER A 85 14.46 33.41 5.85
C SER A 85 15.14 32.08 6.18
N ALA A 86 15.96 31.57 5.24
CA ALA A 86 16.51 30.22 5.32
C ALA A 86 17.37 29.96 6.58
N ASP A 87 17.93 31.01 7.18
CA ASP A 87 18.66 30.98 8.45
C ASP A 87 17.77 30.71 9.68
N LYS A 88 16.45 30.89 9.56
CA LYS A 88 15.48 30.75 10.65
C LYS A 88 14.65 29.47 10.57
N VAL A 89 14.88 28.65 9.55
CA VAL A 89 14.12 27.42 9.32
C VAL A 89 15.06 26.27 9.02
N LEU A 90 14.69 25.09 9.51
CA LEU A 90 15.37 23.87 9.11
C LEU A 90 14.75 23.37 7.81
N TYR A 91 15.53 23.25 6.75
CA TYR A 91 15.11 22.58 5.52
C TYR A 91 15.52 21.10 5.52
N LEU A 92 14.55 20.23 5.28
CA LEU A 92 14.77 18.82 5.05
C LEU A 92 14.86 18.57 3.53
N GLU A 93 16.00 18.02 3.12
CA GLU A 93 16.37 17.88 1.70
C GLU A 93 15.78 16.63 1.02
N HIS A 94 15.65 15.53 1.76
CA HIS A 94 15.08 14.29 1.24
C HIS A 94 13.59 14.43 0.92
N VAL A 95 13.07 13.50 0.12
CA VAL A 95 11.62 13.41 -0.09
C VAL A 95 10.96 12.85 1.16
N HIS A 96 9.88 13.48 1.61
CA HIS A 96 9.04 12.95 2.69
C HIS A 96 7.71 12.51 2.12
N VAL A 97 7.19 11.38 2.60
CA VAL A 97 5.87 10.87 2.16
C VAL A 97 4.93 10.83 3.34
N LEU A 98 3.84 11.60 3.28
CA LEU A 98 2.76 11.52 4.26
C LEU A 98 1.80 10.40 3.89
N PHE A 99 1.54 9.50 4.83
CA PHE A 99 0.58 8.42 4.64
C PHE A 99 -0.18 8.12 5.93
N THR A 100 -1.22 7.29 5.82
CA THR A 100 -1.97 6.73 6.94
C THR A 100 -2.27 5.28 6.64
N HIS A 101 -2.24 4.44 7.67
CA HIS A 101 -2.52 3.00 7.55
C HIS A 101 -4.01 2.68 7.35
N TRP A 102 -4.28 1.54 6.73
CA TRP A 102 -5.65 1.01 6.64
C TRP A 102 -6.18 0.52 8.00
N TYR A 103 -7.15 1.23 8.56
CA TYR A 103 -7.55 1.08 9.97
C TYR A 103 -8.50 -0.11 10.28
N ILE A 104 -9.16 -0.73 9.28
CA ILE A 104 -10.41 -1.46 9.56
C ILE A 104 -10.22 -2.95 9.88
N LYS A 105 -9.09 -3.57 9.50
CA LYS A 105 -8.63 -4.92 9.90
C LYS A 105 -7.28 -5.18 9.21
N PHE A 106 -6.17 -5.09 9.93
CA PHE A 106 -4.84 -5.29 9.34
C PHE A 106 -4.76 -6.71 8.73
N ASN A 107 -4.67 -6.77 7.40
CA ASN A 107 -4.43 -7.98 6.62
C ASN A 107 -3.14 -7.73 5.83
N PRO A 108 -2.19 -8.68 5.81
CA PRO A 108 -0.93 -8.56 5.08
C PRO A 108 -1.09 -8.00 3.66
N GLY A 109 -2.12 -8.44 2.94
CA GLY A 109 -2.41 -7.96 1.59
C GLY A 109 -2.65 -6.45 1.49
N HIS A 110 -3.39 -5.87 2.43
CA HIS A 110 -3.65 -4.42 2.43
C HIS A 110 -2.40 -3.64 2.81
N THR A 111 -1.60 -4.16 3.74
CA THR A 111 -0.34 -3.52 4.10
C THR A 111 0.63 -3.50 2.93
N ILE A 112 0.83 -4.62 2.23
CA ILE A 112 1.73 -4.69 1.06
C ILE A 112 1.23 -3.77 -0.06
N TRP A 113 -0.08 -3.74 -0.33
CA TRP A 113 -0.59 -3.17 -1.57
C TRP A 113 -1.37 -1.87 -1.46
N GLU A 114 -2.01 -1.60 -0.33
CA GLU A 114 -2.75 -0.36 -0.09
C GLU A 114 -1.91 0.65 0.73
N ASP A 115 -1.10 0.21 1.68
CA ASP A 115 -0.21 1.10 2.44
C ASP A 115 1.14 1.29 1.72
N ILE A 116 1.95 0.24 1.65
CA ILE A 116 3.34 0.26 1.20
C ILE A 116 3.44 0.61 -0.29
N ALA A 117 2.82 -0.20 -1.15
CA ALA A 117 2.86 0.03 -2.58
C ALA A 117 2.30 1.42 -2.95
N SER A 118 1.30 1.93 -2.23
CA SER A 118 0.76 3.26 -2.52
C SER A 118 1.78 4.36 -2.27
N THR A 119 2.57 4.28 -1.20
CA THR A 119 3.66 5.25 -0.96
C THR A 119 4.72 5.19 -2.05
N TYR A 120 5.13 3.99 -2.46
CA TYR A 120 6.11 3.81 -3.54
C TYR A 120 5.58 4.32 -4.88
N PHE A 121 4.36 3.95 -5.26
CA PHE A 121 3.72 4.37 -6.51
C PHE A 121 3.48 5.88 -6.55
N ALA A 122 3.12 6.49 -5.42
CA ALA A 122 2.98 7.94 -5.31
C ALA A 122 4.30 8.65 -5.69
N MET A 123 5.42 8.23 -5.11
CA MET A 123 6.73 8.80 -5.41
C MET A 123 7.12 8.61 -6.88
N VAL A 124 7.02 7.38 -7.40
CA VAL A 124 7.42 7.07 -8.79
C VAL A 124 6.56 7.84 -9.79
N ARG A 125 5.24 7.89 -9.62
CA ARG A 125 4.33 8.55 -10.57
C ARG A 125 4.51 10.06 -10.62
N LEU A 126 4.95 10.66 -9.52
CA LEU A 126 5.23 12.09 -9.44
C LEU A 126 6.66 12.43 -9.84
N ASN A 127 7.48 11.43 -10.22
CA ASN A 127 8.90 11.59 -10.47
C ASN A 127 9.66 12.17 -9.27
N GLU A 128 9.27 11.75 -8.06
CA GLU A 128 9.83 12.14 -6.78
C GLU A 128 10.42 10.93 -6.03
N TYR A 129 10.79 9.86 -6.75
CA TYR A 129 11.37 8.69 -6.12
C TYR A 129 12.76 9.02 -5.57
N ASP A 130 12.91 8.85 -4.26
CA ASP A 130 14.17 9.00 -3.53
C ASP A 130 14.35 7.78 -2.63
N ARG A 131 15.47 7.06 -2.78
CA ARG A 131 15.77 5.90 -1.92
C ARG A 131 16.01 6.32 -0.47
N ASN A 132 16.41 7.57 -0.24
CA ASN A 132 16.57 8.16 1.08
C ASN A 132 15.30 8.80 1.62
N ALA A 133 14.15 8.56 0.97
CA ALA A 133 12.88 9.10 1.42
C ALA A 133 12.55 8.69 2.87
N VAL A 134 11.84 9.58 3.55
CA VAL A 134 11.32 9.34 4.90
C VAL A 134 9.80 9.23 4.82
N LEU A 135 9.26 8.07 5.15
CA LEU A 135 7.82 7.87 5.28
C LEU A 135 7.36 8.38 6.65
N ILE A 136 6.33 9.20 6.66
CA ILE A 136 5.79 9.82 7.87
C ILE A 136 4.33 9.38 8.04
N GLU A 137 4.07 8.66 9.12
CA GLU A 137 2.71 8.31 9.55
C GLU A 137 2.02 9.58 10.09
N TYR A 138 1.05 10.10 9.35
CA TYR A 138 0.35 11.34 9.73
C TYR A 138 -0.59 11.16 10.92
N ARG A 139 -1.18 9.97 11.07
CA ARG A 139 -1.93 9.56 12.26
C ARG A 139 -1.27 8.35 12.87
N HIS A 140 -0.93 8.46 14.15
CA HIS A 140 -0.23 7.41 14.88
C HIS A 140 -1.04 6.10 14.88
N PHE A 141 -0.42 5.03 14.39
CA PHE A 141 -0.96 3.69 14.54
C PHE A 141 -0.70 3.20 15.96
N ARG A 142 -1.77 2.84 16.68
CA ARG A 142 -1.72 2.59 18.14
C ARG A 142 -1.22 1.20 18.54
N LYS A 143 -1.00 0.28 17.61
CA LYS A 143 -0.66 -1.13 17.89
C LYS A 143 0.60 -1.57 17.12
N LYS A 144 1.77 -1.07 17.52
CA LYS A 144 3.03 -1.36 16.82
C LYS A 144 3.52 -2.80 17.02
N GLU A 145 2.97 -3.48 18.00
CA GLU A 145 3.22 -4.89 18.32
C GLU A 145 2.44 -5.85 17.39
N ASP A 146 1.56 -5.31 16.53
CA ASP A 146 0.83 -6.09 15.53
C ASP A 146 1.81 -6.68 14.51
N GLU A 147 1.73 -7.99 14.27
CA GLU A 147 2.58 -8.72 13.30
C GLU A 147 2.55 -8.09 11.91
N VAL A 148 1.42 -7.50 11.54
CA VAL A 148 1.25 -6.87 10.23
C VAL A 148 1.93 -5.48 10.20
N TYR A 149 2.08 -4.79 11.34
CA TYR A 149 2.96 -3.60 11.44
C TYR A 149 4.44 -4.00 11.35
N GLN A 150 4.83 -5.12 11.95
CA GLN A 150 6.19 -5.66 11.81
C GLN A 150 6.51 -6.02 10.35
N MET A 151 5.56 -6.61 9.64
CA MET A 151 5.70 -6.85 8.20
C MET A 151 5.89 -5.54 7.42
N PHE A 152 5.16 -4.48 7.78
CA PHE A 152 5.37 -3.16 7.18
C PHE A 152 6.81 -2.67 7.37
N GLN A 153 7.32 -2.71 8.61
CA GLN A 153 8.70 -2.30 8.91
C GLN A 153 9.75 -3.13 8.18
N ASN A 154 9.49 -4.41 7.93
CA ASN A 154 10.41 -5.29 7.20
C ASN A 154 10.49 -4.99 5.70
N ILE A 155 9.46 -4.39 5.10
CA ILE A 155 9.39 -4.15 3.66
C ILE A 155 9.85 -2.73 3.29
N ILE A 156 9.53 -1.71 4.11
CA ILE A 156 9.87 -0.30 3.82
C ILE A 156 11.33 -0.08 3.40
N PRO A 157 12.34 -0.69 4.06
CA PRO A 157 13.74 -0.47 3.70
C PRO A 157 14.09 -0.90 2.27
N ALA A 158 13.21 -1.68 1.62
CA ALA A 158 13.33 -2.03 0.21
C ALA A 158 13.18 -0.84 -0.75
N PHE A 159 12.70 0.33 -0.29
CA PHE A 159 12.56 1.50 -1.16
C PHE A 159 12.60 2.87 -0.47
N ALA A 160 12.63 2.94 0.87
CA ALA A 160 12.79 4.18 1.63
C ALA A 160 13.80 3.98 2.78
N ALA A 161 14.42 5.04 3.27
CA ALA A 161 15.45 4.94 4.31
C ALA A 161 14.88 4.84 5.73
N LYS A 162 13.72 5.47 5.97
CA LYS A 162 13.13 5.54 7.31
C LYS A 162 11.61 5.59 7.24
N VAL A 163 10.96 5.05 8.28
CA VAL A 163 9.58 5.34 8.62
C VAL A 163 9.47 5.80 10.08
N ASP A 164 8.61 6.78 10.33
CA ASP A 164 8.38 7.33 11.67
C ASP A 164 6.97 7.93 11.79
N SER A 165 6.50 8.18 13.01
CA SER A 165 5.29 8.99 13.20
C SER A 165 5.62 10.47 13.09
N LEU A 166 4.67 11.29 12.65
CA LEU A 166 4.89 12.73 12.51
C LEU A 166 5.38 13.38 13.81
N ASP A 167 4.71 13.11 14.94
CA ASP A 167 5.10 13.68 16.24
C ASP A 167 6.53 13.25 16.63
N ASN A 168 6.87 11.96 16.51
CA ASN A 168 8.20 11.46 16.85
C ASN A 168 9.27 12.04 15.92
N TYR A 169 9.00 12.07 14.62
CA TYR A 169 9.95 12.60 13.64
C TYR A 169 10.25 14.06 13.91
N MET A 170 9.21 14.86 14.20
CA MET A 170 9.34 16.29 14.49
C MET A 170 10.04 16.58 15.82
N ASN A 171 9.97 15.67 16.80
CA ASN A 171 10.68 15.81 18.08
C ASN A 171 12.20 15.75 17.93
N ASN A 172 12.73 15.21 16.83
CA ASN A 172 14.17 15.18 16.57
C ASN A 172 14.76 16.54 16.19
N PHE A 173 13.92 17.55 15.96
CA PHE A 173 14.37 18.87 15.50
C PHE A 173 14.09 19.94 16.55
N SER A 174 15.07 20.78 16.87
CA SER A 174 14.89 21.89 17.81
C SER A 174 14.11 23.07 17.20
N SER A 175 14.18 23.26 15.88
CA SER A 175 13.51 24.37 15.20
C SER A 175 11.98 24.31 15.39
N PRO A 176 11.31 25.41 15.75
CA PRO A 176 9.85 25.47 15.86
C PRO A 176 9.13 25.35 14.50
N LEU A 177 9.85 25.59 13.41
CA LEU A 177 9.38 25.51 12.04
C LEU A 177 10.34 24.66 11.21
N VAL A 178 9.84 23.55 10.69
CA VAL A 178 10.61 22.59 9.88
C VAL A 178 10.06 22.59 8.47
N CYS A 179 10.84 23.05 7.51
CA CYS A 179 10.47 23.13 6.12
C CYS A 179 10.93 21.89 5.34
N PHE A 180 10.12 21.48 4.39
CA PHE A 180 10.33 20.30 3.57
C PHE A 180 10.53 20.77 2.14
N ARG A 181 11.63 20.33 1.54
CA ARG A 181 11.85 20.56 0.11
C ARG A 181 10.75 19.91 -0.71
N THR A 182 10.41 18.66 -0.38
CA THR A 182 9.33 17.91 -1.03
C THR A 182 8.54 17.08 -0.02
N ILE A 183 7.22 17.27 0.00
CA ILE A 183 6.28 16.33 0.62
C ILE A 183 5.42 15.71 -0.47
N VAL A 184 5.47 14.39 -0.60
CA VAL A 184 4.48 13.63 -1.34
C VAL A 184 3.35 13.27 -0.38
N ALA A 185 2.12 13.60 -0.74
CA ALA A 185 0.94 13.23 0.03
C ALA A 185 -0.16 12.71 -0.89
N GLY A 186 -0.77 11.61 -0.48
CA GLY A 186 -1.90 11.01 -1.19
C GLY A 186 -1.71 9.52 -1.45
N GLY A 187 -2.71 8.71 -1.08
CA GLY A 187 -2.66 7.25 -1.20
C GLY A 187 -3.36 6.67 -2.42
N ALA A 188 -3.77 7.50 -3.38
CA ALA A 188 -4.78 7.17 -4.40
C ALA A 188 -4.36 6.17 -5.50
N THR A 189 -3.44 5.27 -5.19
CA THR A 189 -2.96 4.23 -6.08
C THR A 189 -3.33 2.87 -5.52
N THR A 190 -4.61 2.65 -5.27
CA THR A 190 -5.09 1.29 -4.97
C THR A 190 -4.82 0.42 -6.19
N MET A 191 -4.25 -0.76 -5.94
CA MET A 191 -4.04 -1.75 -6.99
C MET A 191 -5.20 -2.74 -7.09
N PHE A 192 -5.85 -3.04 -5.97
CA PHE A 192 -6.88 -4.10 -5.88
C PHE A 192 -8.29 -3.60 -5.57
N SER A 193 -8.49 -2.31 -5.29
CA SER A 193 -9.78 -1.79 -4.80
C SER A 193 -10.56 -0.91 -5.77
N ILE A 194 -10.17 -0.86 -7.05
CA ILE A 194 -10.89 -0.10 -8.05
C ILE A 194 -11.25 -1.07 -9.17
N SER A 195 -12.54 -1.36 -9.30
CA SER A 195 -13.14 -2.20 -10.35
C SER A 195 -13.09 -1.58 -11.75
N ASN A 196 -12.40 -0.45 -11.92
CA ASN A 196 -12.29 0.24 -13.19
C ASN A 196 -10.87 0.05 -13.75
N GLU A 197 -10.79 -0.73 -14.82
CA GLU A 197 -9.57 -1.12 -15.54
C GLU A 197 -8.70 0.08 -15.96
N ALA A 198 -9.31 1.26 -16.20
CA ALA A 198 -8.57 2.47 -16.53
C ALA A 198 -7.60 2.91 -15.42
N TYR A 199 -7.81 2.47 -14.18
CA TYR A 199 -6.92 2.75 -13.06
C TYR A 199 -5.80 1.72 -12.89
N THR A 200 -5.87 0.56 -13.56
CA THR A 200 -4.89 -0.52 -13.44
C THR A 200 -3.94 -0.59 -14.63
N ASN A 201 -4.35 -0.13 -15.81
CA ASN A 201 -3.54 -0.15 -17.03
C ASN A 201 -2.25 0.70 -16.91
N GLY A 202 -1.13 0.19 -17.44
CA GLY A 202 0.14 0.91 -17.53
C GLY A 202 0.97 0.89 -16.23
N LYS A 203 0.55 0.12 -15.22
CA LYS A 203 1.26 -0.03 -13.94
C LYS A 203 2.25 -1.19 -13.94
N GLU A 204 2.34 -1.97 -15.01
CA GLU A 204 3.09 -3.23 -15.09
C GLU A 204 4.57 -3.00 -14.77
N ARG A 205 5.16 -1.94 -15.34
CA ARG A 205 6.56 -1.59 -15.07
C ARG A 205 6.77 -1.17 -13.62
N ILE A 206 5.91 -0.32 -13.08
CA ILE A 206 6.03 0.17 -11.70
C ILE A 206 5.85 -1.00 -10.71
N LEU A 207 4.92 -1.92 -11.00
CA LEU A 207 4.71 -3.14 -10.23
C LEU A 207 5.94 -4.05 -10.29
N TYR A 208 6.53 -4.22 -11.47
CA TYR A 208 7.75 -5.00 -11.64
C TYR A 208 8.92 -4.42 -10.84
N ASP A 209 9.11 -3.11 -10.88
CA ASP A 209 10.19 -2.42 -10.16
C ASP A 209 9.98 -2.51 -8.64
N TYR A 210 8.76 -2.29 -8.17
CA TYR A 210 8.36 -2.45 -6.76
C TYR A 210 8.65 -3.87 -6.24
N ARG A 211 8.13 -4.87 -6.95
CA ARG A 211 8.35 -6.29 -6.67
C ARG A 211 9.84 -6.62 -6.63
N THR A 212 10.59 -6.14 -7.62
CA THR A 212 12.04 -6.40 -7.73
C THR A 212 12.82 -5.79 -6.58
N ALA A 213 12.46 -4.57 -6.15
CA ALA A 213 13.09 -3.91 -5.02
C ALA A 213 12.91 -4.71 -3.72
N ILE A 214 11.69 -5.19 -3.46
CA ILE A 214 11.38 -6.04 -2.30
C ILE A 214 12.17 -7.34 -2.35
N LEU A 215 12.11 -8.08 -3.46
CA LEU A 215 12.81 -9.35 -3.60
C LEU A 215 14.33 -9.20 -3.38
N ARG A 216 14.95 -8.19 -3.99
CA ARG A 216 16.38 -7.92 -3.81
C ARG A 216 16.75 -7.56 -2.38
N TYR A 217 15.92 -6.74 -1.71
CA TYR A 217 16.15 -6.39 -0.31
C TYR A 217 16.12 -7.62 0.60
N HIS A 218 15.24 -8.57 0.32
CA HIS A 218 15.18 -9.85 1.03
C HIS A 218 16.16 -10.90 0.50
N GLY A 219 17.22 -10.52 -0.24
CA GLY A 219 18.28 -11.44 -0.65
C GLY A 219 17.92 -12.39 -1.80
N VAL A 220 16.80 -12.18 -2.48
CA VAL A 220 16.41 -13.00 -3.63
C VAL A 220 17.14 -12.53 -4.89
N ASN A 221 17.87 -13.45 -5.53
CA ASN A 221 18.49 -13.20 -6.82
C ASN A 221 17.44 -13.24 -7.95
N VAL A 222 16.87 -12.09 -8.28
CA VAL A 222 15.84 -11.92 -9.31
C VAL A 222 16.29 -12.23 -10.74
N SER A 223 17.59 -12.43 -10.97
CA SER A 223 18.14 -12.82 -12.26
C SER A 223 18.20 -14.34 -12.42
N HIS A 224 18.07 -15.10 -11.33
CA HIS A 224 18.15 -16.55 -11.34
C HIS A 224 16.75 -17.17 -11.36
N LEU A 225 16.23 -17.49 -12.54
CA LEU A 225 14.95 -18.16 -12.68
C LEU A 225 15.07 -19.65 -12.28
N PRO A 226 14.03 -20.24 -11.64
CA PRO A 226 14.04 -21.66 -11.33
C PRO A 226 14.22 -22.52 -12.58
N SER A 227 15.19 -23.44 -12.54
CA SER A 227 15.48 -24.37 -13.64
C SER A 227 14.68 -25.67 -13.58
N ARG A 228 13.94 -25.89 -12.49
CA ARG A 228 13.09 -27.06 -12.27
C ARG A 228 11.72 -26.64 -11.78
N HIS A 229 10.71 -27.40 -12.16
CA HIS A 229 9.36 -27.15 -11.68
C HIS A 229 9.22 -27.52 -10.21
N ARG A 230 8.64 -26.59 -9.46
CA ARG A 230 8.22 -26.73 -8.07
C ARG A 230 6.76 -26.33 -7.95
N ILE A 231 5.95 -27.22 -7.40
CA ILE A 231 4.54 -26.98 -7.09
C ILE A 231 4.42 -26.73 -5.59
N VAL A 232 3.77 -25.63 -5.22
CA VAL A 232 3.44 -25.33 -3.82
C VAL A 232 1.93 -25.34 -3.65
N LEU A 233 1.45 -26.17 -2.73
CA LEU A 233 0.07 -26.14 -2.23
C LEU A 233 0.02 -25.29 -0.95
N VAL A 234 -0.81 -24.27 -0.93
CA VAL A 234 -0.98 -23.42 0.27
C VAL A 234 -1.89 -24.11 1.28
N ASN A 235 -1.34 -24.35 2.48
CA ASN A 235 -2.09 -24.79 3.63
C ASN A 235 -2.50 -23.60 4.50
N LYS A 236 -3.81 -23.41 4.68
CA LYS A 236 -4.39 -22.35 5.49
C LYS A 236 -5.13 -22.87 6.73
N THR A 237 -4.92 -24.13 7.13
CA THR A 237 -5.65 -24.75 8.24
C THR A 237 -5.38 -24.09 9.59
N HIS A 238 -4.23 -23.44 9.78
CA HIS A 238 -3.87 -22.76 11.02
C HIS A 238 -4.20 -21.25 11.04
N THR A 239 -4.53 -20.66 9.89
CA THR A 239 -4.68 -19.20 9.73
C THR A 239 -6.07 -18.68 10.06
N THR A 240 -7.00 -19.55 10.46
CA THR A 240 -8.38 -19.14 10.70
C THR A 240 -8.97 -19.85 11.90
N HIS A 241 -9.44 -19.09 12.88
CA HIS A 241 -10.37 -19.60 13.90
C HIS A 241 -11.70 -20.12 13.31
N ARG A 242 -11.91 -19.95 12.00
CA ARG A 242 -13.05 -20.45 11.21
C ARG A 242 -12.55 -20.83 9.81
N SER A 243 -12.43 -22.12 9.51
CA SER A 243 -11.87 -22.73 8.29
C SER A 243 -12.64 -22.41 6.99
N LEU A 244 -12.91 -21.14 6.70
CA LEU A 244 -13.82 -20.71 5.62
C LEU A 244 -13.16 -20.73 4.24
N ARG A 245 -11.84 -20.55 4.17
CA ARG A 245 -11.10 -20.36 2.90
C ARG A 245 -9.85 -21.25 2.86
N VAL A 246 -10.08 -22.56 2.88
CA VAL A 246 -9.05 -23.60 2.90
C VAL A 246 -9.28 -24.57 1.74
N ILE A 247 -8.22 -25.22 1.25
CA ILE A 247 -8.35 -26.38 0.37
C ILE A 247 -8.74 -27.57 1.26
N LYS A 248 -10.03 -27.94 1.30
CA LYS A 248 -10.52 -28.97 2.23
C LYS A 248 -9.95 -30.36 1.94
N ASN A 249 -9.80 -30.70 0.67
CA ASN A 249 -9.24 -31.96 0.19
C ASN A 249 -7.74 -31.85 -0.14
N LEU A 250 -6.99 -31.08 0.66
CA LEU A 250 -5.57 -30.82 0.43
C LEU A 250 -4.74 -32.11 0.36
N VAL A 251 -5.08 -33.11 1.17
CA VAL A 251 -4.38 -34.41 1.21
C VAL A 251 -4.59 -35.17 -0.09
N GLU A 252 -5.81 -35.19 -0.60
CA GLU A 252 -6.21 -35.84 -1.84
C GLU A 252 -5.59 -35.15 -3.05
N VAL A 253 -5.61 -33.82 -3.09
CA VAL A 253 -4.93 -33.02 -4.14
C VAL A 253 -3.44 -33.30 -4.13
N LYS A 254 -2.80 -33.29 -2.95
CA LYS A 254 -1.38 -33.64 -2.82
C LYS A 254 -1.10 -35.04 -3.34
N HIS A 255 -1.89 -36.02 -2.93
CA HIS A 255 -1.74 -37.41 -3.34
C HIS A 255 -1.87 -37.57 -4.87
N PHE A 256 -2.88 -36.95 -5.46
CA PHE A 256 -3.11 -36.97 -6.91
C PHE A 256 -1.95 -36.34 -7.71
N ILE A 257 -1.45 -35.18 -7.30
CA ILE A 257 -0.32 -34.54 -7.98
C ILE A 257 0.93 -35.40 -7.88
N TYR A 258 1.20 -35.96 -6.70
CA TYR A 258 2.37 -36.79 -6.48
C TYR A 258 2.30 -38.11 -7.25
N SER A 259 1.13 -38.76 -7.32
CA SER A 259 0.95 -40.00 -8.08
C SER A 259 1.06 -39.77 -9.60
N THR A 260 0.56 -38.63 -10.08
CA THR A 260 0.64 -38.25 -11.50
C THR A 260 2.05 -37.81 -11.91
N TYR A 261 2.75 -37.08 -11.04
CA TYR A 261 4.07 -36.49 -11.31
C TYR A 261 5.09 -36.85 -10.22
N PRO A 262 5.54 -38.11 -10.10
CA PRO A 262 6.32 -38.59 -8.95
C PRO A 262 7.71 -37.96 -8.80
N LYS A 263 8.23 -37.30 -9.84
CA LYS A 263 9.54 -36.62 -9.83
C LYS A 263 9.43 -35.11 -9.57
N ILE A 264 8.21 -34.57 -9.47
CA ILE A 264 8.01 -33.14 -9.24
C ILE A 264 8.35 -32.79 -7.79
N GLN A 265 8.97 -31.63 -7.57
CA GLN A 265 9.05 -31.09 -6.21
C GLN A 265 7.67 -30.56 -5.83
N LEU A 266 7.02 -31.20 -4.85
CA LEU A 266 5.71 -30.84 -4.34
C LEU A 266 5.78 -30.51 -2.85
N ASP A 267 5.56 -29.25 -2.51
CA ASP A 267 5.57 -28.77 -1.13
C ASP A 267 4.18 -28.34 -0.68
N VAL A 268 3.89 -28.52 0.61
CA VAL A 268 2.71 -27.97 1.26
C VAL A 268 3.17 -26.94 2.27
N ILE A 269 2.83 -25.67 2.06
CA ILE A 269 3.35 -24.55 2.85
C ILE A 269 2.23 -23.85 3.59
N ASP A 270 2.41 -23.68 4.90
CA ASP A 270 1.65 -22.74 5.73
C ASP A 270 2.51 -21.50 5.95
N TRP A 271 2.17 -20.42 5.24
CA TRP A 271 2.96 -19.20 5.20
C TRP A 271 3.06 -18.49 6.55
N ASN A 272 2.10 -18.69 7.47
CA ASN A 272 2.20 -18.10 8.82
C ASN A 272 3.40 -18.60 9.62
N LYS A 273 4.00 -19.72 9.20
CA LYS A 273 5.20 -20.29 9.85
C LYS A 273 6.49 -19.68 9.32
N TYR A 274 6.40 -18.79 8.34
CA TYR A 274 7.53 -18.18 7.66
C TYR A 274 7.63 -16.71 8.07
N THR A 275 8.87 -16.24 8.24
CA THR A 275 9.14 -14.80 8.20
C THR A 275 8.96 -14.30 6.77
N PHE A 276 8.63 -13.03 6.59
CA PHE A 276 8.45 -12.44 5.25
C PHE A 276 9.65 -12.68 4.31
N THR A 277 10.88 -12.59 4.83
CA THR A 277 12.09 -12.94 4.05
C THR A 277 12.07 -14.39 3.55
N GLN A 278 11.73 -15.35 4.42
CA GLN A 278 11.64 -16.76 4.03
C GLN A 278 10.48 -16.98 3.03
N GLU A 279 9.35 -16.30 3.20
CA GLU A 279 8.24 -16.33 2.23
C GLU A 279 8.73 -15.92 0.84
N MET A 280 9.45 -14.79 0.72
CA MET A 280 9.97 -14.30 -0.56
C MET A 280 10.92 -15.31 -1.23
N HIS A 281 11.81 -15.94 -0.46
CA HIS A 281 12.71 -16.97 -0.98
C HIS A 281 11.97 -18.21 -1.48
N GLU A 282 11.01 -18.72 -0.71
CA GLU A 282 10.28 -19.93 -1.09
C GLU A 282 9.34 -19.68 -2.27
N LEU A 283 8.68 -18.52 -2.27
CA LEU A 283 7.79 -18.12 -3.34
C LEU A 283 8.54 -17.87 -4.64
N TYR A 284 9.73 -17.28 -4.61
CA TYR A 284 10.53 -17.07 -5.82
C TYR A 284 11.08 -18.37 -6.42
N LYS A 285 11.17 -19.45 -5.63
CA LYS A 285 11.49 -20.81 -6.14
C LYS A 285 10.27 -21.54 -6.71
N THR A 286 9.06 -21.01 -6.52
CA THR A 286 7.80 -21.69 -6.87
C THR A 286 7.43 -21.42 -8.32
N THR A 287 7.29 -22.48 -9.14
CA THR A 287 6.88 -22.33 -10.55
C THR A 287 5.37 -22.50 -10.74
N ILE A 288 4.70 -23.24 -9.86
CA ILE A 288 3.24 -23.36 -9.83
C ILE A 288 2.79 -23.19 -8.38
N LEU A 289 1.99 -22.15 -8.11
CA LEU A 289 1.37 -21.92 -6.81
C LEU A 289 -0.11 -22.30 -6.88
N ILE A 290 -0.55 -23.20 -6.01
CA ILE A 290 -1.97 -23.56 -5.86
C ILE A 290 -2.43 -23.01 -4.51
N THR A 291 -3.32 -22.03 -4.53
CA THR A 291 -3.71 -21.28 -3.34
C THR A 291 -5.22 -21.06 -3.26
N PRO A 292 -5.85 -21.10 -2.07
CA PRO A 292 -7.19 -20.55 -1.94
C PRO A 292 -7.19 -19.05 -2.23
N CYS A 293 -8.33 -18.52 -2.65
CA CYS A 293 -8.54 -17.09 -2.81
C CYS A 293 -8.53 -16.32 -1.47
N GLY A 294 -8.30 -15.00 -1.53
CA GLY A 294 -8.32 -14.08 -0.39
C GLY A 294 -6.96 -13.49 -0.06
N GLY A 295 -6.75 -13.02 1.18
CA GLY A 295 -5.55 -12.25 1.56
C GLY A 295 -4.22 -12.93 1.22
N ILE A 296 -4.14 -14.27 1.25
CA ILE A 296 -2.90 -14.98 0.92
C ILE A 296 -2.54 -14.93 -0.57
N SER A 297 -3.52 -14.77 -1.47
CA SER A 297 -3.24 -14.63 -2.91
C SER A 297 -2.54 -13.31 -3.25
N THR A 298 -2.43 -12.39 -2.29
CA THR A 298 -1.68 -11.14 -2.48
C THR A 298 -0.17 -11.33 -2.62
N ILE A 299 0.35 -12.53 -2.34
CA ILE A 299 1.75 -12.86 -2.59
C ILE A 299 2.03 -13.20 -4.06
N ILE A 300 1.02 -13.54 -4.86
CA ILE A 300 1.16 -13.98 -6.27
C ILE A 300 2.11 -13.10 -7.10
N PRO A 301 2.08 -11.75 -6.99
CA PRO A 301 2.99 -10.91 -7.77
C PRO A 301 4.48 -11.19 -7.53
N PHE A 302 4.88 -11.81 -6.42
CA PHE A 302 6.27 -12.12 -6.11
C PHE A 302 6.80 -13.42 -6.76
N LEU A 303 5.91 -14.24 -7.34
CA LEU A 303 6.30 -15.45 -8.11
C LEU A 303 7.28 -15.12 -9.24
N PRO A 304 8.24 -16.02 -9.57
CA PRO A 304 9.24 -15.77 -10.60
C PRO A 304 8.60 -15.65 -11.98
N LYS A 305 9.31 -15.01 -12.91
CA LYS A 305 8.82 -14.85 -14.29
C LYS A 305 8.54 -16.22 -14.91
N GLY A 306 7.36 -16.38 -15.51
CA GLY A 306 6.92 -17.63 -16.13
C GLY A 306 6.27 -18.64 -15.16
N ALA A 307 6.18 -18.31 -13.87
CA ALA A 307 5.38 -19.10 -12.94
C ALA A 307 3.87 -18.91 -13.17
N HIS A 308 3.11 -19.89 -12.71
CA HIS A 308 1.65 -19.89 -12.79
C HIS A 308 1.06 -19.93 -11.39
N ALA A 309 -0.09 -19.26 -11.21
CA ALA A 309 -0.89 -19.35 -10.01
C ALA A 309 -2.26 -19.94 -10.36
N ILE A 310 -2.65 -20.98 -9.64
CA ILE A 310 -3.99 -21.57 -9.67
C ILE A 310 -4.67 -21.11 -8.39
N VAL A 311 -5.59 -20.15 -8.53
CA VAL A 311 -6.37 -19.62 -7.41
C VAL A 311 -7.68 -20.39 -7.33
N MET A 312 -7.92 -21.03 -6.20
CA MET A 312 -9.12 -21.82 -5.97
C MET A 312 -10.19 -21.00 -5.27
N ASP A 313 -11.40 -21.05 -5.81
CA ASP A 313 -12.61 -20.56 -5.16
C ASP A 313 -12.86 -21.30 -3.84
N PHE A 314 -13.58 -20.66 -2.93
CA PHE A 314 -13.98 -21.28 -1.68
C PHE A 314 -15.44 -21.75 -1.77
N TYR A 315 -15.72 -22.89 -1.13
CA TYR A 315 -17.08 -23.39 -1.01
C TYR A 315 -17.80 -22.69 0.15
N VAL A 316 -18.97 -22.14 -0.12
CA VAL A 316 -19.75 -21.38 0.86
C VAL A 316 -20.52 -22.37 1.75
N SER A 317 -19.98 -22.67 2.93
CA SER A 317 -20.69 -23.45 3.95
C SER A 317 -21.68 -22.60 4.76
N LYS A 318 -22.55 -23.22 5.56
CA LYS A 318 -23.47 -22.51 6.47
C LYS A 318 -22.72 -21.63 7.48
N GLU A 319 -21.53 -22.07 7.89
CA GLU A 319 -20.64 -21.32 8.77
C GLU A 319 -19.99 -20.13 8.04
N ALA A 320 -19.65 -20.30 6.76
CA ALA A 320 -19.06 -19.26 5.91
C ALA A 320 -20.06 -18.15 5.53
N TYR A 321 -21.32 -18.53 5.31
CA TYR A 321 -22.41 -17.65 4.88
C TYR A 321 -22.66 -16.48 5.84
N ARG A 322 -22.46 -16.69 7.15
CA ARG A 322 -22.70 -15.66 8.18
C ARG A 322 -21.78 -14.44 8.12
N GLU A 323 -20.70 -14.49 7.34
CA GLU A 323 -19.73 -13.37 7.24
C GLU A 323 -19.88 -12.53 5.96
N SER A 324 -20.77 -12.92 5.04
CA SER A 324 -21.13 -12.06 3.91
C SER A 324 -22.50 -12.43 3.35
N ASP A 325 -23.46 -11.50 3.43
CA ASP A 325 -24.81 -11.62 2.83
C ASP A 325 -24.81 -11.71 1.29
N ARG A 326 -23.65 -11.95 0.67
CA ARG A 326 -23.43 -11.89 -0.78
C ARG A 326 -23.36 -13.24 -1.48
N TYR A 327 -23.12 -14.33 -0.75
CA TYR A 327 -22.93 -15.65 -1.34
C TYR A 327 -23.97 -16.62 -0.82
N ARG A 328 -24.43 -17.59 -1.62
CA ARG A 328 -25.41 -18.59 -1.18
C ARG A 328 -24.70 -19.83 -0.64
N VAL A 329 -25.24 -20.40 0.45
CA VAL A 329 -24.77 -21.70 0.96
C VAL A 329 -24.89 -22.75 -0.15
N GLY A 330 -23.83 -23.52 -0.35
CA GLY A 330 -23.81 -24.60 -1.35
C GLY A 330 -23.15 -24.25 -2.68
N GLU A 331 -22.74 -22.99 -2.86
CA GLU A 331 -22.09 -22.52 -4.08
C GLU A 331 -20.57 -22.43 -3.91
N SER A 332 -19.85 -22.47 -5.04
CA SER A 332 -18.46 -22.02 -5.11
C SER A 332 -18.45 -20.51 -5.31
N ALA A 333 -17.61 -19.81 -4.56
CA ALA A 333 -17.49 -18.36 -4.62
C ALA A 333 -16.05 -17.94 -4.91
N SER A 334 -15.92 -17.08 -5.93
CA SER A 334 -14.73 -16.28 -6.19
C SER A 334 -14.77 -14.98 -5.37
N MET A 335 -13.61 -14.36 -5.17
CA MET A 335 -13.48 -13.02 -4.55
C MET A 335 -13.87 -11.87 -5.50
N ASP A 336 -14.52 -12.14 -6.62
CA ASP A 336 -14.99 -11.11 -7.53
C ASP A 336 -16.01 -10.19 -6.85
N GLY A 337 -15.70 -8.90 -6.77
CA GLY A 337 -16.61 -7.85 -6.25
C GLY A 337 -16.43 -7.45 -4.79
N GLY A 338 -15.32 -7.83 -4.14
CA GLY A 338 -15.14 -7.66 -2.69
C GLY A 338 -13.95 -6.80 -2.24
N PHE A 339 -13.57 -5.75 -2.97
CA PHE A 339 -12.66 -4.73 -2.46
C PHE A 339 -13.33 -3.36 -2.49
#